data_AF-A0A242N797-F1
#
_entry.id   AF-A0A242N797-F1
#
_cell.length_a   1.000
_cell.length_b   1.000
_cell.length_c   1.000
_cell.angle_alpha   90.00
_cell.angle_beta   90.00
_cell.angle_gamma   90.00
#
_symmetry.space_group_name_H-M   'P 1'
#
loop_
_entity.id
_entity.type
_entity.pdbx_description
1 polymer ?
#
loop_
_entity_poly.entity_id
_entity_poly.type
_entity_poly.pdbx_seq_one_letter_code
_entity_poly.pdbx_strand_id
1 'polypeptide(L)'
;MSKAKPKSAAPEIVLPPIGWPVQIRAPFLQAVTAGIVVGLYGADTNDVIVQAFPVQRDPLQIPAIPFFENEPDDEVKSAVWPVAR
;
A
#
# COMPACT_ATOMS: atom_id res chain seq x y z
N MET A 1 -22.82 31.68 -24.03
CA MET A 1 -21.47 31.43 -23.47
C MET A 1 -21.59 30.42 -22.33
N SER A 2 -21.61 29.13 -22.65
CA SER A 2 -21.70 28.07 -21.63
C SER A 2 -20.31 27.85 -21.06
N LYS A 3 -20.08 28.26 -19.80
CA LYS A 3 -18.85 27.94 -19.08
C LYS A 3 -18.89 26.45 -18.70
N ALA A 4 -18.00 25.66 -19.30
CA ALA A 4 -17.77 24.27 -18.90
C ALA A 4 -17.29 24.25 -17.44
N LYS A 5 -17.92 23.41 -16.61
CA LYS A 5 -17.46 23.13 -15.24
C LYS A 5 -16.06 22.50 -15.31
N PRO A 6 -15.11 22.91 -14.45
CA PRO A 6 -13.80 22.28 -14.40
C PRO A 6 -13.97 20.80 -14.02
N LYS A 7 -13.32 19.92 -14.80
CA LYS A 7 -13.21 18.50 -14.50
C LYS A 7 -12.49 18.40 -13.15
N SER A 8 -13.18 17.89 -12.13
CA SER A 8 -12.60 17.63 -10.82
C SER A 8 -11.30 16.85 -11.03
N ALA A 9 -10.16 17.41 -10.64
CA ALA A 9 -8.93 16.64 -10.54
C ALA A 9 -9.22 15.49 -9.55
N ALA A 10 -8.89 14.26 -9.93
CA ALA A 10 -8.93 13.14 -8.99
C ALA A 10 -8.01 13.48 -7.80
N PRO A 11 -8.33 13.03 -6.59
CA PRO A 11 -7.43 13.19 -5.44
C PRO A 11 -6.05 12.65 -5.81
N GLU A 12 -5.00 13.44 -5.55
CA GLU A 12 -3.63 13.02 -5.76
C GLU A 12 -3.34 11.86 -4.81
N ILE A 13 -3.12 10.66 -5.35
CA ILE A 13 -2.76 9.48 -4.56
C ILE A 13 -1.31 9.65 -4.12
N VAL A 14 -1.09 9.91 -2.83
CA VAL A 14 0.26 9.97 -2.25
C VAL A 14 0.76 8.55 -2.07
N LEU A 15 1.67 8.11 -2.95
CA LEU A 15 2.29 6.80 -2.89
C LEU A 15 3.61 6.82 -2.10
N PRO A 16 3.94 5.72 -1.41
CA PRO A 16 5.21 5.56 -0.72
C PRO A 16 6.40 5.48 -1.71
N PRO A 17 7.62 5.92 -1.34
CA PRO A 17 8.79 5.68 -2.17
C PRO A 17 9.21 4.21 -2.15
N ILE A 18 9.88 3.76 -3.23
CA ILE A 18 10.53 2.45 -3.27
C ILE A 18 11.61 2.37 -2.19
N GLY A 19 11.69 1.23 -1.51
CA GLY A 19 12.60 0.97 -0.40
C GLY A 19 12.08 1.41 0.96
N TRP A 20 10.88 1.99 1.05
CA TRP A 20 10.33 2.43 2.33
C TRP A 20 9.88 1.23 3.19
N PRO A 21 10.26 1.16 4.48
CA PRO A 21 9.80 0.11 5.38
C PRO A 21 8.32 0.30 5.71
N VAL A 22 7.60 -0.82 5.68
CA VAL A 22 6.15 -0.86 5.85
C VAL A 22 5.73 -2.03 6.74
N GLN A 23 4.52 -1.90 7.30
CA GLN A 23 3.78 -2.98 7.92
C GLN A 23 2.74 -3.52 6.93
N ILE A 24 2.56 -4.83 6.91
CA ILE A 24 1.72 -5.54 5.94
C ILE A 24 0.72 -6.40 6.69
N ARG A 25 -0.56 -6.21 6.39
CA ARG A 25 -1.66 -7.10 6.78
C ARG A 25 -2.19 -7.77 5.52
N ALA A 26 -2.25 -9.10 5.52
CA ALA A 26 -2.84 -9.87 4.43
C ALA A 26 -3.44 -11.19 4.95
N PRO A 27 -4.49 -11.74 4.32
CA PRO A 27 -5.20 -12.91 4.84
C PRO A 27 -4.36 -14.19 4.93
N PHE A 28 -3.28 -14.28 4.15
CA PHE A 28 -2.36 -15.42 4.11
C PHE A 28 -1.12 -15.25 5.01
N LEU A 29 -1.05 -14.12 5.74
CA LEU A 29 -0.05 -13.87 6.77
C LEU A 29 -0.69 -14.13 8.14
N GLN A 30 0.04 -14.78 9.04
CA GLN A 30 -0.46 -15.11 10.37
C GLN A 30 -0.59 -13.89 11.29
N ALA A 31 0.21 -12.85 11.03
CA ALA A 31 0.24 -11.62 11.79
C ALA A 31 0.69 -10.46 10.88
N VAL A 32 0.56 -9.24 11.38
CA VAL A 32 1.17 -8.06 10.74
C VAL A 32 2.66 -8.33 10.54
N THR A 33 3.12 -8.16 9.30
CA THR A 33 4.43 -8.57 8.84
C THR A 33 5.20 -7.36 8.36
N ALA A 34 6.49 -7.27 8.70
CA ALA A 34 7.36 -6.22 8.17
C ALA A 34 7.66 -6.45 6.69
N GLY A 35 7.82 -5.38 5.94
CA GLY A 35 8.19 -5.44 4.53
C GLY A 35 8.84 -4.16 4.03
N ILE A 36 9.14 -4.17 2.74
CA ILE A 36 9.63 -3.02 1.99
C ILE A 36 8.83 -2.86 0.70
N VAL A 37 8.59 -1.61 0.29
CA VAL A 37 8.04 -1.32 -1.03
C VAL A 37 9.11 -1.60 -2.08
N VAL A 38 8.81 -2.44 -3.07
CA VAL A 38 9.74 -2.80 -4.16
C VAL A 38 9.27 -2.34 -5.53
N GLY A 39 8.04 -1.85 -5.64
CA GLY A 39 7.52 -1.27 -6.87
C GLY A 39 6.19 -0.56 -6.67
N LEU A 40 5.87 0.30 -7.63
CA LEU A 40 4.64 1.08 -7.66
C LEU A 40 3.92 0.82 -8.98
N TYR A 41 2.60 0.89 -8.95
CA TYR A 41 1.80 0.99 -10.16
C TYR A 41 1.70 2.45 -10.62
N GLY A 42 1.19 2.67 -11.83
CA GLY A 42 0.96 4.01 -12.37
C GLY A 42 -0.10 4.79 -11.56
N ALA A 43 -0.44 6.00 -12.02
CA ALA A 43 -1.30 6.94 -11.29
C ALA A 43 -2.78 6.51 -11.10
N ASP A 44 -3.16 5.30 -11.53
CA ASP A 44 -4.55 4.82 -11.52
C ASP A 44 -4.92 4.01 -10.27
N THR A 45 -3.96 3.71 -9.39
CA THR A 45 -4.20 2.92 -8.17
C THR A 45 -3.28 3.35 -7.02
N ASN A 46 -3.74 3.10 -5.79
CA ASN A 46 -2.94 3.19 -4.57
C ASN A 46 -2.28 1.85 -4.20
N ASP A 47 -2.38 0.83 -5.04
CA ASP A 47 -1.71 -0.45 -4.83
C ASP A 47 -0.20 -0.31 -5.01
N VAL A 48 0.55 -1.11 -4.25
CA VAL A 48 2.00 -1.20 -4.35
C VAL A 48 2.47 -2.66 -4.39
N ILE A 49 3.70 -2.87 -4.88
CA ILE A 49 4.39 -4.16 -4.82
C ILE A 49 5.26 -4.14 -3.57
N VAL A 50 5.13 -5.14 -2.69
CA VAL A 50 5.94 -5.25 -1.46
C VAL A 50 6.67 -6.58 -1.38
N GLN A 51 7.88 -6.55 -0.82
CA GLN A 51 8.57 -7.74 -0.34
C GLN A 51 8.27 -7.88 1.16
N ALA A 52 7.54 -8.93 1.53
CA ALA A 52 7.21 -9.26 2.91
C ALA A 52 8.25 -10.20 3.52
N PHE A 53 8.48 -10.07 4.84
CA PHE A 53 9.40 -10.90 5.61
C PHE A 53 8.69 -11.57 6.81
N PRO A 54 7.85 -12.60 6.58
CA PRO A 54 7.18 -13.29 7.67
C PRO A 54 8.17 -14.08 8.52
N VAL A 55 7.95 -14.11 9.83
CA VAL A 55 8.78 -14.89 10.76
C VAL A 55 8.60 -16.39 10.47
N GLN A 56 9.71 -17.15 10.46
CA GLN A 56 9.75 -18.60 10.21
C GLN A 56 9.23 -19.04 8.82
N ARG A 57 9.13 -18.12 7.87
CA ARG A 57 8.81 -18.43 6.46
C ARG A 57 9.78 -17.72 5.55
N ASP A 58 9.90 -18.20 4.33
CA ASP A 58 10.67 -17.51 3.31
C ASP A 58 10.02 -16.15 2.97
N PRO A 59 10.84 -15.14 2.64
CA PRO A 59 10.34 -13.89 2.12
C PRO A 59 9.48 -14.12 0.88
N LEU A 60 8.36 -13.40 0.76
CA LEU A 60 7.48 -13.46 -0.41
C LEU A 60 7.16 -12.07 -0.94
N GLN A 61 6.97 -12.00 -2.26
CA GLN A 61 6.52 -10.78 -2.91
C GLN A 61 5.00 -10.76 -2.99
N ILE A 62 4.37 -9.65 -2.61
CA ILE A 62 2.95 -9.39 -2.81
C ILE A 62 2.84 -8.38 -3.95
N PRO A 63 2.31 -8.78 -5.12
CA PRO A 63 2.34 -7.96 -6.32
C PRO A 63 1.41 -6.75 -6.24
N ALA A 64 0.25 -6.86 -5.59
CA ALA A 64 -0.66 -5.76 -5.43
C ALA A 64 -1.27 -5.80 -4.03
N ILE A 65 -1.06 -4.72 -3.27
CA ILE A 65 -1.68 -4.51 -1.97
C ILE A 65 -1.99 -3.02 -1.77
N PRO A 66 -3.18 -2.66 -1.25
CA PRO A 66 -3.55 -1.25 -1.11
C PRO A 66 -2.70 -0.55 -0.06
N PHE A 67 -2.12 0.59 -0.43
CA PHE A 67 -1.39 1.46 0.49
C PHE A 67 -2.32 2.40 1.26
N PHE A 68 -2.06 2.54 2.55
CA PHE A 68 -2.70 3.46 3.48
C PHE A 68 -1.63 4.31 4.17
N GLU A 69 -1.92 5.60 4.40
CA GLU A 69 -0.98 6.51 5.08
C GLU A 69 -0.75 6.14 6.55
N ASN A 70 -1.73 5.47 7.17
CA ASN A 70 -1.72 5.02 8.56
C ASN A 70 -2.31 3.60 8.65
N GLU A 71 -2.14 2.95 9.80
CA GLU A 71 -2.78 1.64 10.04
C GLU A 71 -4.31 1.75 9.86
N PRO A 72 -4.92 0.93 8.98
CA PRO A 72 -6.36 0.93 8.81
C PRO A 72 -7.07 0.07 9.85
N ASP A 73 -8.39 0.26 9.95
CA ASP A 73 -9.26 -0.48 10.86
C ASP A 73 -9.13 -2.01 10.69
N ASP A 74 -9.45 -2.75 11.74
CA ASP A 74 -9.36 -4.22 11.79
C ASP A 74 -10.24 -4.93 10.74
N GLU A 75 -11.25 -4.24 10.20
CA GLU A 75 -12.08 -4.74 9.12
C GLU A 75 -11.33 -4.84 7.78
N VAL A 76 -10.26 -4.04 7.61
CA VAL A 76 -9.40 -4.06 6.42
C VAL A 76 -8.43 -5.23 6.52
N LYS A 77 -8.70 -6.29 5.74
CA LYS A 77 -7.93 -7.53 5.75
C LYS A 77 -6.67 -7.49 4.89
N SER A 78 -6.52 -6.49 4.03
CA SER A 78 -5.39 -6.35 3.10
C SER A 78 -4.98 -4.89 3.03
N ALA A 79 -3.81 -4.61 3.58
CA ALA A 79 -3.30 -3.26 3.67
C ALA A 79 -1.79 -3.24 3.87
N VAL A 80 -1.18 -2.18 3.40
CA VAL A 80 0.20 -1.81 3.73
C VAL A 80 0.25 -0.35 4.17
N TRP A 81 1.02 -0.06 5.22
CA TRP A 81 1.19 1.29 5.74
C TRP A 81 2.61 1.51 6.30
N PRO A 82 3.08 2.76 6.47
CA PRO A 82 4.42 3.04 6.97
C PRO A 82 4.63 2.53 8.40
N VAL A 83 5.86 2.11 8.72
CA VAL A 83 6.27 1.90 10.12
C VAL A 83 6.35 3.27 10.79
N ALA A 84 5.61 3.47 11.89
CA ALA A 84 5.71 4.69 12.69
C ALA A 84 7.18 4.92 13.12
N ARG A 85 7.69 6.13 12.89
CA ARG A 85 9.05 6.53 13.30
C ARG A 85 9.12 6.80 14.80
#